data_AF-A0A7M3ZQ61-F1
#
_entry.id   AF-A0A7M3ZQ61-F1
#
_cell.length_a   1.000
_cell.length_b   1.000
_cell.length_c   1.000
_cell.angle_alpha   90.00
_cell.angle_beta   90.00
_cell.angle_gamma   90.00
#
_symmetry.space_group_name_H-M   'P 1'
#
loop_
_entity.id
_entity.type
_entity.pdbx_description
1 polymer ?
#
loop_
_entity_poly.entity_id
_entity_poly.type
_entity_poly.pdbx_seq_one_letter_code
_entity_poly.pdbx_strand_id
1 'polypeptide(L)'
;MENRDAQITLACIAFFVLAFPAYFYVAAGNADGTLSGGVADYQVNSETAYVFLDAGSESIADGDTLSMTFNTDAVDIPDQHIIVGLRLNLSYTEDEAQSGFGCIGDAAPDTITGTASHDIYNATGEGQNSGGSGEHTVQVEWYNASYLGVQENKS
;
A
#
# COMPACT_ATOMS: atom_id res chain seq x y z
N MET A 1 -5.44 68.20 -44.23
CA MET A 1 -4.29 67.48 -43.68
C MET A 1 -4.80 66.10 -43.33
N GLU A 2 -4.46 65.11 -44.15
CA GLU A 2 -4.87 63.73 -43.93
C GLU A 2 -4.18 63.20 -42.67
N ASN A 3 -4.93 62.58 -41.76
CA ASN A 3 -4.38 62.07 -40.49
C ASN A 3 -3.57 60.80 -40.76
N ARG A 4 -2.34 60.98 -41.26
CA ARG A 4 -1.39 59.91 -41.58
C ARG A 4 -1.23 58.93 -40.42
N ASP A 5 -1.18 59.43 -39.19
CA ASP A 5 -0.99 58.60 -38.00
C ASP A 5 -2.22 57.73 -37.69
N ALA A 6 -3.43 58.25 -37.98
CA ALA A 6 -4.67 57.47 -37.87
C ALA A 6 -4.78 56.40 -38.97
N GLN A 7 -4.34 56.71 -40.18
CA GLN A 7 -4.31 55.75 -41.29
C GLN A 7 -3.31 54.63 -41.07
N ILE A 8 -2.13 54.93 -40.52
CA ILE A 8 -1.12 53.93 -40.15
C ILE A 8 -1.67 53.01 -39.05
N THR A 9 -2.29 53.59 -38.01
CA THR A 9 -2.89 52.81 -36.92
C THR A 9 -4.01 51.90 -37.42
N LEU A 10 -4.88 52.42 -38.29
CA LEU A 10 -5.96 51.65 -38.90
C LEU A 10 -5.43 50.48 -39.75
N ALA A 11 -4.37 50.72 -40.54
CA ALA A 11 -3.73 49.68 -41.35
C ALA A 11 -3.10 48.58 -40.47
N CYS A 12 -2.42 48.94 -39.38
CA CYS A 12 -1.86 47.98 -38.44
C CYS A 12 -2.94 47.13 -37.76
N ILE A 13 -4.03 47.75 -37.28
CA ILE A 13 -5.13 47.02 -36.64
C ILE A 13 -5.79 46.07 -37.64
N ALA A 14 -6.09 46.54 -38.86
CA ALA A 14 -6.68 45.71 -39.91
C ALA A 14 -5.77 44.52 -40.27
N PHE A 15 -4.45 44.73 -40.34
CA PHE A 15 -3.49 43.67 -40.57
C PHE A 15 -3.52 42.61 -39.45
N PHE A 16 -3.44 43.01 -38.18
CA PHE A 16 -3.42 42.05 -37.07
C PHE A 16 -4.75 41.32 -36.89
N VAL A 17 -5.89 42.00 -37.09
CA VAL A 17 -7.23 41.38 -37.02
C VAL A 17 -7.44 40.31 -38.10
N LEU A 18 -6.79 40.45 -39.26
CA LEU A 18 -6.88 39.44 -40.32
C LEU A 18 -5.79 38.37 -40.21
N ALA A 19 -4.55 38.77 -39.89
CA ALA A 19 -3.40 37.87 -39.86
C ALA A 19 -3.50 36.85 -38.71
N PHE A 20 -3.95 37.27 -37.52
CA PHE A 20 -4.06 36.36 -36.37
C PHE A 20 -5.04 35.20 -36.63
N PRO A 21 -6.33 35.46 -36.98
CA PRO A 21 -7.28 34.38 -37.25
C PRO A 21 -6.87 33.50 -38.44
N ALA A 22 -6.31 34.09 -39.50
CA ALA A 22 -5.83 33.34 -40.66
C ALA A 22 -4.68 32.39 -40.30
N TYR A 23 -3.74 32.83 -39.45
CA TYR A 23 -2.66 31.99 -38.95
C TYR A 23 -3.22 30.82 -38.12
N PHE A 24 -4.14 31.06 -37.19
CA PHE A 24 -4.75 29.99 -36.40
C PHE A 24 -5.57 29.02 -37.25
N TYR A 25 -6.25 29.49 -38.30
CA TYR A 25 -6.98 28.62 -39.23
C TYR A 25 -6.02 27.67 -39.97
N VAL A 26 -4.89 28.18 -40.45
CA VAL A 26 -3.86 27.35 -41.12
C VAL A 26 -3.16 26.43 -40.11
N ALA A 27 -2.81 26.92 -38.93
CA ALA A 27 -2.16 26.12 -37.90
C ALA A 27 -3.06 24.99 -37.37
N ALA A 28 -4.36 25.25 -37.19
CA ALA A 28 -5.33 24.23 -36.79
C ALA A 28 -5.57 23.17 -37.89
N GLY A 29 -5.57 23.58 -39.16
CA GLY A 29 -5.70 22.64 -40.29
C GLY A 29 -4.49 21.71 -40.49
N ASN A 30 -3.32 22.11 -39.99
CA ASN A 30 -2.09 21.31 -40.02
C ASN A 30 -1.76 20.63 -38.67
N ALA A 31 -2.51 20.97 -37.62
CA ALA A 31 -2.43 20.27 -36.36
C ALA A 31 -3.16 18.94 -36.52
N ASP A 32 -2.45 17.84 -36.35
CA ASP A 32 -3.09 16.54 -36.18
C ASP A 32 -4.00 16.66 -34.94
N GLY A 33 -5.27 16.27 -35.06
CA GLY A 33 -6.34 16.55 -34.08
C GLY A 33 -6.12 15.95 -32.69
N THR A 34 -4.96 15.36 -32.45
CA THR A 34 -4.49 14.90 -31.16
C THR A 34 -4.00 16.11 -30.35
N LEU A 35 -4.87 16.61 -29.48
CA LEU A 35 -4.45 17.40 -28.33
C LEU A 35 -3.24 16.67 -27.69
N SER A 36 -2.07 17.29 -27.66
CA SER A 36 -0.85 16.76 -27.00
C SER A 36 -0.99 16.68 -25.47
N GLY A 37 -2.19 16.40 -24.97
CA GLY A 37 -2.48 15.92 -23.62
C GLY A 37 -2.92 14.47 -23.70
N GLY A 38 -2.18 13.64 -24.44
CA GLY A 38 -2.42 12.20 -24.50
C GLY A 38 -2.52 11.67 -23.09
N VAL A 39 -3.59 10.94 -22.80
CA VAL A 39 -3.72 10.18 -21.56
C VAL A 39 -2.52 9.22 -21.54
N ALA A 40 -1.52 9.52 -20.73
CA ALA A 40 -0.35 8.69 -20.55
C ALA A 40 -0.64 7.70 -19.44
N ASP A 41 -0.32 6.42 -19.67
CA ASP A 41 -0.35 5.43 -18.60
C ASP A 41 0.83 5.68 -17.66
N TYR A 42 0.53 5.85 -16.38
CA TYR A 42 1.55 5.98 -15.33
C TYR A 42 1.76 4.61 -14.68
N GLN A 43 2.99 4.11 -14.73
CA GLN A 43 3.37 2.90 -14.01
C GLN A 43 3.96 3.28 -12.66
N VAL A 44 3.38 2.74 -11.59
CA VAL A 44 3.95 2.83 -10.23
C VAL A 44 4.79 1.58 -10.01
N ASN A 45 6.10 1.78 -9.79
CA ASN A 45 7.00 0.71 -9.39
C ASN A 45 7.29 0.85 -7.90
N SER A 46 7.19 -0.24 -7.15
CA SER A 46 7.40 -0.25 -5.70
C SER A 46 8.27 -1.42 -5.29
N GLU A 47 9.17 -1.16 -4.34
CA GLU A 47 9.91 -2.18 -3.63
C GLU A 47 9.28 -2.40 -2.25
N THR A 48 9.10 -3.65 -1.84
CA THR A 48 8.59 -4.00 -0.52
C THR A 48 9.59 -4.86 0.21
N ALA A 49 9.93 -4.48 1.44
CA ALA A 49 10.82 -5.21 2.31
C ALA A 49 10.16 -5.43 3.68
N TYR A 50 10.51 -6.54 4.33
CA TYR A 50 10.11 -6.80 5.71
C TYR A 50 11.20 -6.30 6.65
N VAL A 51 10.79 -5.54 7.65
CA VAL A 51 11.65 -5.15 8.77
C VAL A 51 11.18 -5.89 10.01
N PHE A 52 12.11 -6.51 10.71
CA PHE A 52 11.82 -7.21 11.94
C PHE A 52 11.52 -6.21 13.07
N LEU A 53 10.41 -6.43 13.77
CA LEU A 53 9.99 -5.58 14.89
C LEU A 53 10.41 -6.20 16.21
N ASP A 54 9.93 -7.42 16.48
CA ASP A 54 10.15 -8.14 17.73
C ASP A 54 9.86 -9.64 17.57
N ALA A 55 10.40 -10.44 18.48
CA ALA A 55 10.01 -11.84 18.69
C ALA A 55 10.20 -12.23 20.16
N GLY A 56 9.25 -13.04 20.65
CA GLY A 56 9.27 -13.57 21.99
C GLY A 56 8.47 -14.85 22.09
N SER A 57 8.53 -15.47 23.26
CA SER A 57 7.73 -16.63 23.63
C SER A 57 7.12 -16.38 24.99
N GLU A 58 5.82 -16.59 25.12
CA GLU A 58 5.08 -16.43 26.37
C GLU A 58 4.04 -17.54 26.50
N SER A 59 3.85 -18.03 27.73
CA SER A 59 2.81 -19.00 28.05
C SER A 59 1.51 -18.24 28.31
N ILE A 60 0.49 -18.53 27.50
CA ILE A 60 -0.85 -17.93 27.62
C ILE A 60 -1.79 -19.02 28.10
N ALA A 61 -2.53 -18.78 29.18
CA ALA A 61 -3.52 -19.72 29.67
C ALA A 61 -4.81 -19.68 28.81
N ASP A 62 -5.62 -20.74 28.87
CA ASP A 62 -6.89 -20.79 28.15
C ASP A 62 -7.80 -19.61 28.52
N GLY A 63 -8.40 -18.99 27.51
CA GLY A 63 -9.24 -17.80 27.63
C GLY A 63 -8.51 -16.47 27.85
N ASP A 64 -7.19 -16.48 28.09
CA ASP A 64 -6.41 -15.26 28.22
C ASP A 64 -6.01 -14.69 26.84
N THR A 65 -5.74 -13.39 26.80
CA THR A 65 -5.32 -12.70 25.57
C THR A 65 -4.05 -11.90 25.84
N LEU A 66 -2.98 -12.21 25.11
CA LEU A 66 -1.80 -11.37 25.04
C LEU A 66 -2.04 -10.21 24.07
N SER A 67 -1.89 -8.99 24.57
CA SER A 67 -2.02 -7.76 23.79
C SER A 67 -0.68 -7.05 23.73
N MET A 68 -0.18 -6.78 22.53
CA MET A 68 1.08 -6.08 22.30
C MET A 68 0.86 -4.85 21.42
N THR A 69 1.55 -3.75 21.74
CA THR A 69 1.52 -2.51 20.98
C THR A 69 2.91 -2.16 20.49
N PHE A 70 3.07 -2.05 19.18
CA PHE A 70 4.33 -1.69 18.53
C PHE A 70 4.29 -0.24 18.04
N ASN A 71 5.40 0.46 18.17
CA ASN A 71 5.59 1.81 17.64
C ASN A 71 6.76 1.80 16.66
N THR A 72 6.61 2.54 15.56
CA THR A 72 7.60 2.57 14.48
C THR A 72 8.89 3.28 14.87
N ASP A 73 8.87 4.10 15.91
CA ASP A 73 10.03 4.85 16.42
C ASP A 73 11.16 3.93 16.94
N ALA A 74 10.85 2.67 17.24
CA ALA A 74 11.83 1.69 17.72
C ALA A 74 12.57 0.96 16.58
N VAL A 75 12.21 1.22 15.33
CA VAL A 75 12.63 0.44 14.16
C VAL A 75 13.42 1.34 13.23
N ASP A 76 14.60 0.89 12.82
CA ASP A 76 15.39 1.59 11.82
C ASP A 76 14.79 1.32 10.43
N ILE A 77 14.06 2.31 9.91
CA ILE A 77 13.43 2.25 8.60
C ILE A 77 14.40 2.92 7.62
N PRO A 78 14.82 2.24 6.52
CA PRO A 78 15.69 2.85 5.54
C PRO A 78 15.10 4.14 4.98
N ASP A 79 15.96 5.10 4.65
CA ASP A 79 15.54 6.35 4.00
C ASP A 79 14.61 6.05 2.81
N GLN A 80 13.55 6.85 2.69
CA GLN A 80 12.52 6.75 1.63
C GLN A 80 11.56 5.56 1.73
N HIS A 81 11.62 4.73 2.79
CA HIS A 81 10.62 3.69 3.04
C HIS A 81 9.54 4.17 4.01
N ILE A 82 8.34 3.59 3.86
CA ILE A 82 7.22 3.75 4.78
C ILE A 82 6.70 2.37 5.17
N ILE A 83 6.11 2.26 6.36
CA ILE A 83 5.48 1.02 6.80
C ILE A 83 4.05 1.00 6.26
N VAL A 84 3.72 -0.07 5.55
CA VAL A 84 2.42 -0.25 4.87
C VAL A 84 1.69 -1.53 5.28
N GLY A 85 2.25 -2.29 6.20
CA GLY A 85 1.65 -3.53 6.68
C GLY A 85 2.31 -4.03 7.97
N LEU A 86 1.63 -4.97 8.59
CA LEU A 86 2.10 -5.72 9.75
C LEU A 86 1.85 -7.21 9.50
N ARG A 87 2.86 -8.04 9.77
CA ARG A 87 2.76 -9.50 9.70
C ARG A 87 3.16 -10.10 11.04
N LEU A 88 2.26 -10.87 11.64
CA LEU A 88 2.51 -11.68 12.82
C LEU A 88 2.70 -13.12 12.39
N ASN A 89 3.81 -13.72 12.80
CA ASN A 89 4.05 -15.15 12.69
C ASN A 89 3.94 -15.75 14.09
N LEU A 90 2.98 -16.65 14.26
CA LEU A 90 2.66 -17.27 15.53
C LEU A 90 3.00 -18.74 15.44
N SER A 91 3.82 -19.22 16.38
CA SER A 91 4.13 -20.64 16.56
C SER A 91 3.75 -21.05 17.97
N TYR A 92 3.17 -22.22 18.12
CA TYR A 92 2.69 -22.72 19.42
C TYR A 92 3.08 -24.17 19.61
N THR A 93 3.23 -24.53 20.88
CA THR A 93 3.56 -25.87 21.36
C THR A 93 2.61 -26.22 22.48
N GLU A 94 2.33 -27.50 22.63
CA GLU A 94 1.65 -28.05 23.80
C GLU A 94 2.63 -28.28 24.94
N ASP A 95 2.28 -27.77 26.12
CA ASP A 95 2.91 -28.14 27.38
C ASP A 95 1.98 -28.98 28.28
N GLU A 96 0.78 -29.32 27.80
CA GLU A 96 -0.12 -30.25 28.46
C GLU A 96 0.34 -31.71 28.28
N ALA A 97 0.77 -32.33 29.39
CA ALA A 97 1.11 -33.74 29.41
C ALA A 97 -0.05 -34.58 29.95
N GLN A 98 -0.42 -35.63 29.23
CA GLN A 98 -1.33 -36.66 29.71
C GLN A 98 -0.67 -37.41 30.88
N SER A 99 -0.78 -36.88 32.10
CA SER A 99 -0.20 -37.49 33.29
C SER A 99 -1.21 -38.40 33.98
N GLY A 100 -0.76 -39.60 34.39
CA GLY A 100 -1.62 -40.60 35.02
C GLY A 100 -2.26 -40.17 36.35
N PHE A 101 -3.26 -40.96 36.77
CA PHE A 101 -4.08 -40.88 38.00
C PHE A 101 -3.81 -39.69 38.94
N GLY A 102 -4.39 -38.53 38.61
CA GLY A 102 -4.46 -37.38 39.54
C GLY A 102 -4.54 -36.00 38.87
N CYS A 103 -3.97 -35.82 37.68
CA CYS A 103 -4.05 -34.58 36.91
C CYS A 103 -4.51 -34.89 35.48
N ILE A 104 -5.72 -34.49 35.13
CA ILE A 104 -6.31 -34.68 33.79
C ILE A 104 -6.12 -33.36 33.03
N GLY A 105 -5.00 -33.21 32.33
CA GLY A 105 -4.90 -32.34 31.16
C GLY A 105 -5.02 -33.22 29.93
N ASP A 106 -5.80 -32.81 28.93
CA ASP A 106 -5.97 -33.54 27.67
C ASP A 106 -5.26 -32.72 26.62
N ALA A 107 -4.29 -33.30 25.89
CA ALA A 107 -3.56 -32.65 24.80
C ALA A 107 -4.48 -32.46 23.58
N ALA A 108 -5.63 -31.85 23.83
CA ALA A 108 -6.69 -31.58 22.90
C ALA A 108 -6.24 -30.41 22.01
N PRO A 109 -6.60 -30.41 20.73
CA PRO A 109 -6.23 -29.31 19.86
C PRO A 109 -6.81 -27.95 20.29
N ASP A 110 -5.95 -26.97 20.53
CA ASP A 110 -6.34 -25.59 20.84
C ASP A 110 -6.42 -24.70 19.61
N THR A 111 -7.40 -23.79 19.61
CA THR A 111 -7.56 -22.76 18.57
C THR A 111 -6.94 -21.45 19.04
N ILE A 112 -5.90 -21.02 18.35
CA ILE A 112 -5.21 -19.76 18.60
C ILE A 112 -5.71 -18.75 17.60
N THR A 113 -6.25 -17.64 18.09
CA THR A 113 -6.70 -16.51 17.27
C THR A 113 -5.68 -15.38 17.32
N GLY A 114 -5.08 -15.04 16.17
CA GLY A 114 -4.23 -13.87 16.03
C GLY A 114 -5.00 -12.69 15.42
N THR A 115 -4.82 -11.49 15.96
CA THR A 115 -5.37 -10.26 15.37
C THR A 115 -4.27 -9.21 15.19
N ALA A 116 -4.21 -8.64 13.99
CA ALA A 116 -3.36 -7.52 13.63
C ALA A 116 -4.23 -6.30 13.32
N SER A 117 -3.92 -5.13 13.86
CA SER A 117 -4.71 -3.92 13.60
C SER A 117 -3.85 -2.67 13.45
N HIS A 118 -4.22 -1.81 12.51
CA HIS A 118 -3.72 -0.46 12.34
C HIS A 118 -4.89 0.46 11.94
N ASP A 119 -5.36 1.30 12.86
CA ASP A 119 -6.53 2.16 12.69
C ASP A 119 -7.77 1.36 12.21
N ILE A 120 -8.30 1.66 11.01
CA ILE A 120 -9.44 0.94 10.43
C ILE A 120 -9.07 -0.42 9.82
N TYR A 121 -7.78 -0.68 9.59
CA TYR A 121 -7.30 -1.90 8.96
C TYR A 121 -7.12 -2.97 10.03
N ASN A 122 -7.74 -4.12 9.81
CA ASN A 122 -7.67 -5.26 10.71
C ASN A 122 -7.59 -6.56 9.92
N ALA A 123 -6.86 -7.52 10.45
CA ALA A 123 -6.82 -8.89 9.97
C ALA A 123 -6.87 -9.83 11.16
N THR A 124 -7.72 -10.85 11.06
CA THR A 124 -7.83 -11.92 12.04
C THR A 124 -7.62 -13.24 11.34
N GLY A 125 -6.84 -14.12 11.96
CA GLY A 125 -6.61 -15.47 11.50
C GLY A 125 -6.63 -16.42 12.67
N GLU A 126 -7.01 -17.66 12.39
CA GLU A 126 -7.01 -18.74 13.38
C GLU A 126 -6.02 -19.82 12.92
N GLY A 127 -5.39 -20.46 13.89
CA GLY A 127 -4.61 -21.66 13.67
C GLY A 127 -4.77 -22.62 14.85
N GLN A 128 -4.26 -23.83 14.69
CA GLN A 128 -4.46 -24.91 15.65
C GLN A 128 -3.16 -25.67 15.86
N ASN A 129 -2.88 -26.02 17.11
CA ASN A 129 -1.71 -26.83 17.47
C ASN A 129 -1.92 -28.34 17.26
N SER A 130 -3.14 -28.78 16.89
CA SER A 130 -3.47 -30.19 16.65
C SER A 130 -3.11 -31.15 17.82
N GLY A 131 -3.07 -30.65 19.07
CA GLY A 131 -2.65 -31.43 20.22
C GLY A 131 -1.13 -31.68 20.28
N GLY A 132 -0.33 -30.85 19.60
CA GLY A 132 1.13 -30.90 19.67
C GLY A 132 1.81 -29.57 19.34
N SER A 133 1.81 -29.18 18.08
CA SER A 133 2.36 -27.89 17.66
C SER A 133 1.69 -27.41 16.37
N GLY A 134 1.79 -26.11 16.15
CA GLY A 134 1.37 -25.54 14.87
C GLY A 134 1.84 -24.11 14.72
N GLU A 135 1.46 -23.54 13.60
CA GLU A 135 1.83 -22.19 13.23
C GLU A 135 0.78 -21.57 12.33
N HIS A 136 0.66 -20.26 12.40
CA HIS A 136 -0.08 -19.49 11.41
C HIS A 136 0.46 -18.07 11.30
N THR A 137 0.09 -17.42 10.21
CA THR A 137 0.44 -16.03 9.93
C THR A 137 -0.82 -15.19 9.84
N VAL A 138 -0.78 -14.02 10.46
CA VAL A 138 -1.80 -12.98 10.31
C VAL A 138 -1.15 -11.74 9.70
N GLN A 139 -1.69 -11.25 8.60
CA GLN A 139 -1.16 -10.09 7.89
C GLN A 139 -2.25 -9.06 7.63
N VAL A 140 -1.95 -7.82 7.99
CA VAL A 140 -2.77 -6.64 7.65
C VAL A 140 -1.93 -5.68 6.82
N GLU A 141 -2.54 -5.12 5.78
CA GLU A 141 -1.92 -4.16 4.87
C GLU A 141 -2.84 -2.95 4.72
N TRP A 142 -2.27 -1.74 4.74
CA TRP A 142 -3.01 -0.47 4.60
C TRP A 142 -2.62 0.30 3.34
N TYR A 143 -2.20 -0.44 2.32
CA TYR A 143 -2.00 0.06 0.96
C TYR A 143 -2.81 -0.78 -0.02
N ASN A 144 -3.12 -0.20 -1.18
CA ASN A 144 -3.77 -0.97 -2.23
C ASN A 144 -2.70 -1.64 -3.09
N ALA A 145 -2.53 -2.94 -2.90
CA ALA A 145 -1.57 -3.75 -3.64
C ALA A 145 -1.81 -3.76 -5.16
N SER A 146 -3.03 -3.45 -5.64
CA SER A 146 -3.31 -3.37 -7.08
C SER A 146 -2.60 -2.21 -7.78
N TYR A 147 -2.08 -1.24 -7.02
CA TYR A 147 -1.29 -0.14 -7.59
C TYR A 147 0.18 -0.49 -7.77
N LEU A 148 0.64 -1.58 -7.15
CA LEU A 148 1.98 -2.06 -7.40
C LEU A 148 1.97 -2.73 -8.77
N GLY A 149 2.79 -2.21 -9.70
CA GLY A 149 2.97 -2.84 -11.00
C GLY A 149 3.36 -4.32 -10.84
N VAL A 150 3.10 -5.13 -11.87
CA VAL A 150 3.40 -6.58 -11.89
C VAL A 150 4.76 -6.84 -11.25
N GLN A 151 4.74 -7.43 -10.06
CA GLN A 151 5.93 -7.88 -9.36
C GLN A 151 6.47 -9.08 -10.15
N GLU A 152 7.49 -8.85 -10.98
CA GLU A 152 8.28 -9.93 -11.58
C GLU A 152 8.92 -10.71 -10.43
N ASN A 153 8.31 -11.84 -10.08
CA ASN A 153 8.78 -12.76 -9.05
C ASN A 153 10.14 -13.31 -9.50
N LYS A 154 11.24 -12.70 -9.05
CA LYS A 154 12.56 -13.29 -9.22
C LYS A 154 12.68 -14.46 -8.26
N SER A 155 12.46 -15.66 -8.82
CA SER A 155 12.89 -16.93 -8.24
C SER A 155 14.40 -17.00 -8.07
#